data_AF-A0A433E8Q1-F1
#
_entry.id   AF-A0A433E8Q1-F1
#
_cell.length_a   1.000
_cell.length_b   1.000
_cell.length_c   1.000
_cell.angle_alpha   90.00
_cell.angle_beta   90.00
_cell.angle_gamma   90.00
#
_symmetry.space_group_name_H-M   'P 1'
#
loop_
_entity.id
_entity.type
_entity.pdbx_description
1 polymer ?
#
loop_
_entity_poly.entity_id
_entity_poly.type
_entity_poly.pdbx_seq_one_letter_code
_entity_poly.pdbx_strand_id
1 'polypeptide(L)'
;MSKKELGIIPRLRWVYTGIAGALLLASAFFAAKGGVFAQDWGKSVPIYILSTMQNFVEYIVRECLSGVSTGGAETAVFFTFGVFYAFFAAEAWVEYADSLPKNKN
;
A
#
# COMPACT_ATOMS: atom_id res chain seq x y z
N MET A 1 -14.03 27.34 1.96
CA MET A 1 -12.60 26.97 1.92
C MET A 1 -11.76 28.22 1.68
N SER A 2 -10.85 28.52 2.59
CA SER A 2 -9.92 29.66 2.48
C SER A 2 -8.89 29.42 1.36
N LYS A 3 -8.37 30.47 0.71
CA LYS A 3 -7.26 30.35 -0.26
C LYS A 3 -6.04 29.59 0.31
N LYS A 4 -5.84 29.63 1.64
CA LYS A 4 -4.80 28.86 2.33
C LYS A 4 -5.10 27.35 2.34
N GLU A 5 -6.34 26.96 2.57
CA GLU A 5 -6.76 25.54 2.60
C GLU A 5 -6.66 24.92 1.20
N LEU A 6 -7.07 25.66 0.17
CA LEU A 6 -6.89 25.30 -1.25
C LEU A 6 -5.43 25.07 -1.66
N GLY A 7 -4.45 25.65 -0.96
CA GLY A 7 -3.02 25.44 -1.23
C GLY A 7 -2.40 24.29 -0.44
N ILE A 8 -3.03 23.87 0.65
CA ILE A 8 -2.56 22.78 1.53
C ILE A 8 -2.98 21.43 0.97
N ILE A 9 -4.24 21.29 0.54
CA ILE A 9 -4.82 20.04 0.00
C ILE A 9 -4.03 19.48 -1.21
N PRO A 10 -3.61 20.30 -2.20
CA PRO A 10 -2.84 19.81 -3.34
C PRO A 10 -1.45 19.28 -2.98
N ARG A 11 -0.86 19.74 -1.88
CA ARG A 11 0.43 19.23 -1.38
C ARG A 11 0.24 17.98 -0.53
N LEU A 12 -0.77 17.97 0.33
CA LEU A 12 -1.06 16.87 1.23
C LEU A 12 -1.30 15.54 0.48
N ARG A 13 -2.08 15.58 -0.61
CA ARG A 13 -2.35 14.38 -1.45
C ARG A 13 -1.06 13.72 -1.96
N TRP A 14 -0.08 14.51 -2.39
CA TRP A 14 1.17 14.00 -2.94
C TRP A 14 2.11 13.50 -1.84
N VAL A 15 2.11 14.16 -0.69
CA VAL A 15 2.85 13.69 0.50
C VAL A 15 2.33 12.32 0.92
N TYR A 16 1.02 12.16 1.11
CA TYR A 16 0.45 10.87 1.51
C TYR A 16 0.61 9.80 0.43
N THR A 17 0.45 10.15 -0.86
CA THR A 17 0.71 9.23 -1.97
C THR A 17 2.15 8.75 -1.98
N GLY A 18 3.12 9.65 -1.78
CA GLY A 18 4.54 9.33 -1.73
C GLY A 18 4.90 8.42 -0.55
N ILE A 19 4.39 8.72 0.65
CA ILE A 19 4.58 7.89 1.85
C ILE A 19 3.96 6.50 1.63
N ALA A 20 2.70 6.45 1.19
CA ALA A 20 2.01 5.19 0.91
C ALA A 20 2.79 4.33 -0.11
N GLY A 21 3.22 4.95 -1.22
CA GLY A 21 3.99 4.27 -2.26
C GLY A 21 5.31 3.72 -1.74
N ALA A 22 6.09 4.51 -0.99
CA ALA A 22 7.35 4.06 -0.42
C ALA A 22 7.18 2.89 0.56
N LEU A 23 6.17 2.94 1.43
CA LEU A 23 5.86 1.89 2.39
C LEU A 23 5.39 0.60 1.69
N LEU A 24 4.50 0.71 0.70
CA LEU A 24 4.03 -0.46 -0.05
C LEU A 24 5.15 -1.11 -0.87
N LEU A 25 6.05 -0.31 -1.46
CA LEU A 25 7.25 -0.83 -2.13
C LEU A 25 8.21 -1.53 -1.16
N ALA A 26 8.42 -0.97 0.03
CA ALA A 26 9.22 -1.62 1.06
C ALA A 26 8.60 -2.96 1.49
N SER A 27 7.28 -2.99 1.70
CA SER A 27 6.56 -4.24 2.00
C SER A 27 6.74 -5.30 0.91
N ALA A 28 6.54 -4.92 -0.36
CA ALA A 28 6.75 -5.81 -1.50
C ALA A 28 8.20 -6.30 -1.59
N PHE A 29 9.18 -5.46 -1.29
CA PHE A 29 10.59 -5.84 -1.27
C PHE A 29 10.90 -6.93 -0.23
N PHE A 30 10.40 -6.79 1.01
CA PHE A 30 10.61 -7.81 2.04
C PHE A 30 9.88 -9.12 1.70
N ALA A 31 8.64 -9.05 1.22
CA ALA A 31 7.91 -10.23 0.73
C ALA A 31 8.64 -10.94 -0.42
N ALA A 32 9.21 -10.18 -1.36
CA ALA A 32 10.01 -10.74 -2.45
C ALA A 32 11.28 -11.43 -1.96
N LYS A 33 11.98 -10.81 -0.99
CA LYS A 33 13.15 -11.42 -0.34
C LYS A 33 12.79 -12.72 0.39
N GLY A 34 11.60 -12.78 0.98
CA GLY A 34 11.02 -14.00 1.58
C GLY A 34 10.56 -15.06 0.56
N GLY A 35 10.65 -14.78 -0.74
CA GLY A 35 10.28 -15.71 -1.80
C GLY A 35 8.79 -15.80 -2.07
N VAL A 36 7.94 -14.92 -1.51
CA VAL A 36 6.47 -14.97 -1.62
C VAL A 36 6.00 -15.07 -3.07
N PHE A 37 6.61 -14.30 -3.98
CA PHE A 37 6.21 -14.25 -5.40
C PHE A 37 6.76 -15.41 -6.25
N ALA A 38 7.69 -16.19 -5.73
CA ALA A 38 8.33 -17.27 -6.48
C ALA A 38 7.66 -18.64 -6.29
N GLN A 39 6.87 -18.81 -5.22
CA GLN A 39 6.34 -20.12 -4.81
C GLN A 39 5.44 -20.79 -5.85
N ASP A 40 4.58 -20.01 -6.51
CA ASP A 40 3.60 -20.51 -7.48
C ASP A 40 3.87 -20.03 -8.91
N TRP A 41 5.14 -19.72 -9.21
CA TRP A 41 5.54 -19.31 -10.55
C TRP A 41 5.19 -20.40 -11.57
N GLY A 42 4.57 -20.00 -12.69
CA GLY A 42 4.12 -20.92 -13.75
C GLY A 42 2.66 -21.40 -13.62
N LYS A 43 1.93 -21.02 -12.57
CA LYS A 43 0.46 -21.19 -12.52
C LYS A 43 -0.22 -20.19 -13.46
N SER A 44 -1.45 -20.51 -13.90
CA SER A 44 -2.28 -19.57 -14.66
C SER A 44 -2.54 -18.29 -13.85
N VAL A 45 -2.60 -17.13 -14.51
CA VAL A 45 -2.66 -15.80 -13.87
C VAL A 45 -3.66 -15.70 -12.71
N PRO A 46 -4.94 -16.13 -12.85
CA PRO A 46 -5.89 -16.01 -11.73
C PRO A 46 -5.47 -16.83 -10.49
N ILE A 47 -4.92 -18.02 -10.71
CA ILE A 47 -4.44 -18.91 -9.64
C ILE A 47 -3.19 -18.29 -9.00
N TYR A 48 -2.23 -17.85 -9.81
CA TYR A 48 -1.01 -17.20 -9.33
C TYR A 48 -1.32 -16.00 -8.43
N ILE A 49 -2.28 -15.15 -8.81
CA ILE A 49 -2.68 -13.98 -8.01
C ILE A 49 -3.25 -14.43 -6.66
N LEU A 50 -4.21 -15.37 -6.64
CA LEU A 50 -4.82 -15.86 -5.40
C LEU A 50 -3.78 -16.52 -4.49
N SER A 51 -2.93 -17.37 -5.05
CA SER A 51 -1.85 -18.02 -4.30
C SER A 51 -0.86 -17.01 -3.75
N THR A 52 -0.46 -16.01 -4.54
CA THR A 52 0.45 -14.94 -4.07
C THR A 52 -0.15 -14.19 -2.88
N MET A 53 -1.46 -13.89 -2.91
CA MET A 53 -2.14 -13.26 -1.78
C MET A 53 -2.11 -14.14 -0.53
N GLN A 54 -2.36 -15.44 -0.68
CA GLN A 54 -2.27 -16.40 0.44
C GLN A 54 -0.85 -16.49 0.99
N ASN A 55 0.15 -16.67 0.12
CA ASN A 55 1.57 -16.78 0.49
C ASN A 55 2.05 -15.51 1.21
N PHE A 56 1.56 -14.34 0.82
CA PHE A 56 1.87 -13.07 1.47
C PHE A 56 1.34 -13.04 2.92
N VAL A 57 0.10 -13.48 3.14
CA VAL A 57 -0.50 -13.56 4.48
C VAL A 57 0.23 -14.61 5.33
N GLU A 58 0.49 -15.79 4.78
CA GLU A 58 1.22 -16.86 5.47
C GLU A 58 2.62 -16.43 5.88
N TYR A 59 3.33 -15.69 5.01
CA TYR A 59 4.64 -15.15 5.31
C TYR A 59 4.64 -14.22 6.52
N ILE A 60 3.66 -13.31 6.61
CA ILE A 60 3.48 -12.42 7.76
C ILE A 60 3.15 -13.22 9.02
N VAL A 61 2.14 -14.09 8.95
CA VAL A 61 1.60 -14.81 10.10
C VAL A 61 2.62 -15.79 10.67
N ARG A 62 3.36 -16.49 9.81
CA ARG A 62 4.39 -17.44 10.22
C ARG A 62 5.43 -16.78 11.11
N GLU A 63 5.91 -15.60 10.73
CA GLU A 63 6.91 -14.86 11.49
C GLU A 63 6.36 -14.35 12.83
N CYS A 64 5.13 -13.82 12.85
CA CYS A 64 4.47 -13.41 14.07
C CYS A 64 4.29 -14.55 15.08
N LEU A 65 4.05 -15.79 14.60
CA LEU A 65 3.82 -16.95 15.45
C LEU A 65 5.10 -17.71 15.82
N SER A 66 6.09 -17.75 14.92
CA SER A 66 7.31 -18.53 15.14
C SER A 66 8.42 -17.74 15.84
N GLY A 67 8.33 -16.40 15.87
CA GLY A 67 9.37 -15.53 16.43
C GLY A 67 10.70 -15.56 15.66
N VAL A 68 10.72 -16.15 14.46
CA VAL A 68 11.91 -16.24 13.61
C VAL A 68 11.88 -15.08 12.63
N SER A 69 12.84 -14.17 12.73
CA SER A 69 12.91 -13.00 11.86
C SER A 69 13.35 -13.39 10.44
N THR A 70 12.41 -13.41 9.51
CA THR A 70 12.59 -13.70 8.09
C THR A 70 12.22 -12.53 7.18
N GLY A 71 11.74 -11.40 7.73
CA GLY A 71 11.28 -10.22 7.00
C GLY A 71 9.75 -10.06 6.94
N GLY A 72 9.00 -11.02 7.46
CA GLY A 72 7.54 -11.04 7.53
C GLY A 72 6.99 -9.98 8.48
N ALA A 73 7.67 -9.70 9.59
CA ALA A 73 7.27 -8.63 10.51
C ALA A 73 7.41 -7.25 9.85
N GLU A 74 8.53 -6.98 9.17
CA GLU A 74 8.76 -5.77 8.40
C GLU A 74 7.73 -5.63 7.29
N THR A 75 7.46 -6.72 6.56
CA THR A 75 6.43 -6.77 5.51
C THR A 75 5.07 -6.34 6.04
N ALA A 76 4.66 -6.84 7.21
CA ALA A 76 3.40 -6.51 7.86
C ALA A 76 3.33 -5.05 8.30
N VAL A 77 4.39 -4.54 8.92
CA VAL A 77 4.49 -3.15 9.38
C VAL A 77 4.37 -2.20 8.20
N PHE A 78 5.20 -2.40 7.17
CA PHE A 78 5.21 -1.56 5.98
C PHE A 78 3.89 -1.64 5.20
N PHE A 79 3.29 -2.83 5.09
CA PHE A 79 1.99 -3.00 4.46
C PHE A 79 0.90 -2.22 5.20
N THR A 80 0.82 -2.40 6.52
CA THR A 80 -0.21 -1.78 7.37
C THR A 80 -0.13 -0.26 7.31
N PHE A 81 1.06 0.32 7.50
CA PHE A 81 1.23 1.76 7.39
C PHE A 81 1.03 2.26 5.95
N GLY A 82 1.47 1.48 4.94
CA GLY A 82 1.26 1.81 3.54
C GLY A 82 -0.22 1.93 3.18
N VAL A 83 -1.04 0.96 3.58
CA VAL A 83 -2.50 0.99 3.39
C VAL A 83 -3.13 2.15 4.17
N PHE A 84 -2.69 2.41 5.41
CA PHE A 84 -3.18 3.52 6.21
C PHE A 84 -2.92 4.89 5.55
N TYR A 85 -1.73 5.12 5.00
CA TYR A 85 -1.43 6.34 4.24
C TYR A 85 -2.11 6.38 2.87
N ALA A 86 -2.32 5.23 2.23
CA ALA A 86 -3.07 5.15 0.98
C ALA A 86 -4.54 5.60 1.18
N PHE A 87 -5.14 5.25 2.32
CA PHE A 87 -6.47 5.73 2.70
C PHE A 87 -6.52 7.27 2.78
N PHE A 88 -5.59 7.90 3.52
CA PHE A 88 -5.53 9.36 3.57
C PHE A 88 -5.20 10.01 2.24
N ALA A 89 -4.37 9.37 1.42
CA ALA A 89 -4.09 9.84 0.07
C ALA A 89 -5.38 9.86 -0.76
N ALA A 90 -6.18 8.79 -0.72
CA ALA A 90 -7.45 8.70 -1.44
C ALA A 90 -8.41 9.82 -1.01
N GLU A 91 -8.60 10.03 0.29
CA GLU A 91 -9.43 11.13 0.83
C GLU A 91 -8.94 12.51 0.36
N ALA A 92 -7.63 12.77 0.44
CA ALA A 92 -7.04 14.04 -0.02
C ALA A 92 -7.17 14.24 -1.54
N TRP A 93 -7.19 13.16 -2.33
CA TRP A 93 -7.45 13.21 -3.76
C TRP A 93 -8.93 13.50 -4.07
N VAL A 94 -9.86 12.93 -3.31
CA VAL A 94 -11.30 13.23 -3.40
C VAL A 94 -11.54 14.69 -3.07
N GLU A 95 -11.02 15.18 -1.95
CA GLU A 95 -11.16 16.58 -1.54
C GLU A 95 -10.57 17.55 -2.58
N TYR A 96 -9.40 17.20 -3.14
CA TYR A 96 -8.83 17.97 -4.24
C TYR A 96 -9.75 17.99 -5.46
N ALA A 97 -10.28 16.84 -5.88
CA ALA A 97 -11.16 16.75 -7.05
C ALA A 97 -12.45 17.57 -6.86
N ASP A 98 -13.03 17.55 -5.66
CA ASP A 98 -14.21 18.35 -5.32
C ASP A 98 -13.93 19.85 -5.24
N SER A 99 -12.68 20.25 -4.96
CA SER A 99 -12.27 21.67 -4.94
C SER A 99 -12.17 22.32 -6.33
N LEU A 100 -12.13 21.52 -7.40
CA LEU A 100 -12.06 22.03 -8.77
C LEU A 100 -13.43 22.59 -9.22
N PRO A 101 -13.45 23.68 -10.02
CA PRO A 101 -14.70 24.21 -10.54
C PRO A 101 -15.42 23.16 -11.40
N LYS A 102 -16.59 22.71 -10.94
CA LYS A 102 -17.43 21.76 -11.68
C LYS A 102 -18.03 22.49 -12.89
N ASN A 103 -17.73 22.01 -14.10
CA ASN A 103 -18.34 22.53 -15.31
C ASN A 103 -19.85 22.27 -15.26
N LYS A 104 -20.66 23.35 -15.26
CA LYS A 104 -22.12 23.28 -15.34
C LYS A 104 -22.52 23.46 -16.80
N ASN A 105 -22.30 22.43 -17.61
CA ASN A 105 -22.91 22.31 -18.93
C ASN A 105 -23.99 21.24 -18.88
#